data_AF-A0A087XXD6-F1
#
_entry.id   AF-A0A087XXD6-F1
#
_cell.length_a   1.000
_cell.length_b   1.000
_cell.length_c   1.000
_cell.angle_alpha   90.00
_cell.angle_beta   90.00
_cell.angle_gamma   90.00
#
_symmetry.space_group_name_H-M   'P 1'
#
loop_
_entity.id
_entity.type
_entity.pdbx_description
1 polymer ?
#
loop_
_entity_poly.entity_id
_entity_poly.type
_entity_poly.pdbx_seq_one_letter_code
_entity_poly.pdbx_strand_id
1 'polypeptide(L)'
;MAYFEFPEIDFKDQGDYACVYAVNISSIPFCSSPSKTVFIFAASTSSSVVAAVVSVLVILLLLLAIGFFVWRKKWRGAGKI
;
A
#
# COMPACT_ATOMS: atom_id res chain seq x y z
N MET A 1 -17.16 -22.07 -18.02
CA MET A 1 -16.77 -20.79 -17.38
C MET A 1 -15.35 -20.93 -16.89
N ALA A 2 -14.51 -19.93 -17.13
CA ALA A 2 -13.13 -19.90 -16.67
C ALA A 2 -12.99 -18.75 -15.68
N TYR A 3 -12.29 -18.99 -14.57
CA TYR A 3 -12.03 -18.00 -13.54
C TYR A 3 -10.53 -17.75 -13.48
N PHE A 4 -10.16 -16.47 -13.38
CA PHE A 4 -8.78 -16.03 -13.21
C PHE A 4 -8.72 -15.26 -11.90
N GLU A 5 -8.10 -15.86 -10.90
CA GLU A 5 -8.01 -15.29 -9.56
C GLU A 5 -6.64 -14.65 -9.37
N PHE A 6 -6.63 -13.45 -8.80
CA PHE A 6 -5.42 -12.75 -8.38
C PHE A 6 -5.38 -12.78 -6.85
N PRO A 7 -4.55 -13.66 -6.24
CA PRO A 7 -4.51 -13.82 -4.79
C PRO A 7 -4.00 -12.57 -4.07
N GLU A 8 -3.10 -11.82 -4.72
CA GLU A 8 -2.61 -10.52 -4.29
C GLU A 8 -2.49 -9.64 -5.54
N ILE A 9 -3.01 -8.41 -5.49
CA ILE A 9 -2.90 -7.45 -6.59
C ILE A 9 -1.80 -6.46 -6.23
N ASP A 10 -0.69 -6.50 -6.95
CA ASP A 10 0.39 -5.52 -6.82
C ASP A 10 0.37 -4.51 -7.97
N PHE A 11 1.15 -3.42 -7.85
CA PHE A 11 1.30 -2.42 -8.91
C PHE A 11 1.75 -3.01 -10.26
N LYS A 12 2.33 -4.21 -10.27
CA LYS A 12 2.73 -4.94 -11.48
C LYS A 12 1.55 -5.55 -12.23
N ASP A 13 0.45 -5.81 -11.52
CA ASP A 13 -0.80 -6.36 -12.05
C ASP A 13 -1.80 -5.25 -12.45
N GLN A 14 -1.40 -3.98 -12.31
CA GLN A 14 -2.22 -2.84 -12.72
C GLN A 14 -2.20 -2.69 -14.24
N GLY A 15 -3.38 -2.61 -14.87
CA GLY A 15 -3.47 -2.39 -16.30
C GLY A 15 -4.82 -2.76 -16.91
N ASP A 16 -4.83 -2.81 -18.24
CA ASP A 16 -5.98 -3.15 -19.05
C ASP A 16 -6.01 -4.65 -19.40
N TYR A 17 -7.10 -5.31 -19.01
CA TYR A 17 -7.28 -6.75 -19.20
C TYR A 17 -8.49 -7.02 -20.11
N ALA A 18 -8.37 -7.99 -21.01
CA ALA A 18 -9.45 -8.47 -21.85
C ALA A 18 -9.43 -9.99 -21.92
N CYS A 19 -10.60 -10.61 -21.96
CA CYS A 19 -10.74 -12.05 -22.08
C CYS A 19 -10.70 -12.46 -23.56
N VAL A 20 -9.99 -13.54 -23.87
CA VAL A 20 -9.91 -14.16 -25.20
C VAL A 20 -10.17 -15.64 -25.06
N TYR A 21 -11.03 -16.18 -25.93
CA TYR A 21 -11.25 -17.62 -26.02
C TYR A 21 -10.27 -18.22 -27.02
N ALA A 22 -9.52 -19.24 -26.61
CA ALA A 22 -8.55 -19.93 -27.45
C ALA A 22 -8.79 -21.45 -27.42
N VAL A 23 -8.79 -22.08 -28.59
CA VAL A 23 -8.92 -23.54 -28.75
C VAL A 23 -7.93 -24.07 -29.77
N ASN A 24 -7.49 -25.31 -29.57
CA ASN A 24 -6.66 -26.02 -30.54
C ASN A 24 -7.51 -27.01 -31.33
N ILE A 25 -7.58 -26.83 -32.66
CA ILE A 25 -8.22 -27.77 -33.57
C ILE A 25 -7.11 -28.43 -34.38
N SER A 26 -6.90 -29.74 -34.22
CA SER A 26 -5.83 -30.47 -34.91
C SER A 26 -4.44 -29.84 -34.71
N SER A 27 -4.14 -29.41 -33.48
CA SER A 27 -2.90 -28.69 -33.10
C SER A 27 -2.73 -27.30 -33.73
N ILE A 28 -3.79 -26.74 -34.33
CA ILE A 28 -3.81 -25.37 -34.85
C ILE A 28 -4.56 -24.48 -33.84
N PRO A 29 -3.95 -23.39 -33.35
CA PRO A 29 -4.60 -22.48 -32.42
C PRO A 29 -5.58 -21.55 -33.15
N PHE A 30 -6.79 -21.44 -32.60
CA PHE A 30 -7.82 -20.50 -33.02
C PHE A 30 -8.22 -19.64 -31.83
N CYS A 31 -8.21 -18.31 -32.03
CA CYS A 31 -8.55 -17.34 -31.00
C CYS A 31 -9.76 -16.50 -31.42
N SER A 32 -10.63 -16.17 -30.46
CA SER A 32 -11.70 -15.20 -30.67
C SER A 32 -11.17 -13.76 -30.71
N SER A 33 -12.02 -12.84 -31.15
CA SER A 33 -11.81 -11.41 -30.88
C SER A 33 -11.82 -11.15 -29.35
N PRO A 34 -11.01 -10.21 -28.83
CA PRO A 34 -11.00 -9.87 -27.42
C PRO A 34 -12.32 -9.29 -26.94
N SER A 35 -12.63 -9.52 -25.66
CA SER A 35 -13.79 -8.93 -24.99
C SER A 35 -13.61 -7.42 -24.77
N LYS A 36 -14.61 -6.81 -24.13
CA LYS A 36 -14.45 -5.47 -23.55
C LYS A 36 -13.33 -5.47 -22.53
N THR A 37 -12.54 -4.41 -22.55
CA THR A 37 -11.42 -4.18 -21.64
C THR A 37 -11.92 -3.80 -20.26
N VAL A 38 -11.22 -4.28 -19.23
CA VAL A 38 -11.46 -4.00 -17.83
C VAL A 38 -10.16 -3.50 -17.22
N PHE A 39 -10.20 -2.38 -16.52
CA PHE A 39 -9.03 -1.83 -15.85
C PHE A 39 -8.90 -2.41 -14.44
N ILE A 40 -7.75 -3.02 -14.16
CA ILE A 40 -7.39 -3.52 -12.83
C ILE A 40 -6.53 -2.47 -12.15
N PHE A 41 -6.91 -2.07 -10.93
CA PHE A 41 -6.16 -1.15 -10.10
C PHE A 41 -5.65 -1.85 -8.83
N ALA A 42 -4.36 -1.72 -8.56
CA ALA A 42 -3.75 -2.22 -7.35
C ALA A 42 -3.97 -1.25 -6.18
N ALA A 43 -4.72 -1.69 -5.17
CA ALA A 43 -4.84 -0.98 -3.91
C ALA A 43 -3.79 -1.50 -2.93
N SER A 44 -2.51 -1.28 -3.21
CA SER A 44 -1.44 -1.63 -2.27
C SER A 44 -1.29 -0.53 -1.23
N THR A 45 -1.85 -0.73 -0.04
CA THR A 45 -1.45 0.05 1.14
C THR A 45 -0.12 -0.49 1.62
N SER A 46 0.99 0.08 1.14
CA SER A 46 2.33 -0.33 1.55
C SER A 46 2.48 -0.20 3.07
N SER A 47 2.38 -1.30 3.81
CA SER A 47 2.44 -1.31 5.28
C SER A 47 3.71 -0.66 5.85
N SER A 48 4.79 -0.67 5.05
CA SER A 48 6.08 -0.08 5.35
C SER A 48 6.04 1.43 5.55
N VAL A 49 5.28 2.18 4.73
CA VAL A 49 5.21 3.64 4.88
C VAL A 49 4.45 4.03 6.15
N VAL A 50 3.42 3.26 6.47
CA VAL A 50 2.60 3.48 7.67
C VAL A 50 3.43 3.21 8.92
N ALA A 51 4.16 2.10 8.95
CA ALA A 51 5.05 1.76 10.06
C ALA A 51 6.16 2.80 10.26
N ALA A 52 6.78 3.29 9.17
CA ALA A 52 7.80 4.32 9.23
C ALA A 52 7.24 5.64 9.79
N VAL A 53 6.10 6.10 9.28
CA VAL A 53 5.47 7.36 9.73
C VAL A 53 5.07 7.27 11.20
N VAL A 54 4.46 6.17 11.63
CA VAL A 54 4.09 5.95 13.04
C VAL A 54 5.32 5.95 13.94
N SER A 55 6.41 5.30 13.52
CA SER A 55 7.65 5.26 14.29
C SER A 55 8.24 6.67 14.49
N VAL A 56 8.31 7.47 13.41
CA VAL A 56 8.83 8.85 13.48
C VAL A 56 7.96 9.74 14.36
N LEU A 57 6.63 9.64 14.22
CA LEU A 57 5.67 10.40 15.04
C LEU A 57 5.82 10.09 16.53
N VAL A 58 5.96 8.81 16.89
CA VAL A 58 6.15 8.38 18.28
C VAL A 58 7.45 8.95 18.86
N ILE A 59 8.55 8.88 18.10
CA ILE A 59 9.85 9.42 18.54
C ILE A 59 9.76 10.95 18.75
N LEU A 60 9.10 11.66 17.84
CA LEU A 60 8.93 13.11 17.93
C LEU A 60 8.13 13.51 19.19
N LEU A 61 7.03 12.81 19.47
CA LEU A 61 6.21 13.06 20.66
C LEU A 61 6.98 12.81 21.96
N LEU A 62 7.82 11.78 22.01
CA LEU A 62 8.67 11.50 23.17
C LEU A 62 9.69 12.63 23.40
N LEU A 63 10.35 13.12 22.35
CA LEU A 63 11.30 14.22 22.46
C LEU A 63 10.62 15.51 22.96
N LEU A 64 9.43 15.82 22.44
CA LEU A 64 8.64 16.96 22.91
C LEU A 64 8.22 16.82 24.37
N ALA A 65 7.76 15.64 24.78
CA ALA A 65 7.38 15.37 26.16
C ALA A 65 8.56 15.51 27.13
N ILE A 66 9.73 14.96 26.77
CA ILE A 66 10.96 15.09 27.57
C ILE A 66 11.40 16.55 27.64
N GLY A 67 11.46 17.25 26.51
CA GLY A 67 11.83 18.66 26.45
C GLY A 67 10.90 19.52 27.31
N PHE A 68 9.59 19.30 27.21
CA PHE A 68 8.59 19.98 28.04
C PHE A 68 8.76 19.65 29.52
N PHE A 69 9.01 18.40 29.88
CA PHE A 69 9.20 18.00 31.27
C PHE A 69 10.46 18.62 31.88
N VAL A 70 11.56 18.66 31.14
CA VAL A 70 12.81 19.33 31.54
C VAL A 70 12.57 20.83 31.68
N TRP A 71 11.88 21.46 30.73
CA TRP A 71 11.55 22.88 30.78
C TRP A 71 10.69 23.21 32.00
N ARG A 72 9.64 22.41 32.26
CA ARG A 72 8.77 22.57 33.41
C ARG A 72 9.51 22.34 34.74
N LYS A 73 10.45 21.39 34.79
CA LYS A 73 11.30 21.15 35.96
C LYS A 73 12.28 22.31 36.18
N LYS A 74 12.87 22.86 35.11
CA LYS A 74 13.74 24.05 35.18
C LYS A 74 12.98 25.26 35.69
N TRP A 75 11.72 25.45 35.28
CA TRP A 75 10.87 26.56 35.73
C TRP A 75 10.37 26.39 37.17
N ARG A 76 10.23 25.15 37.66
CA ARG A 76 9.97 24.88 39.08
C ARG A 76 11.17 25.17 39.98
N GLY A 77 12.40 25.14 39.45
CA GLY A 77 13.62 25.52 40.16
C GLY A 77 13.93 27.02 40.10
N ALA A 78 13.43 27.74 39.10
CA ALA A 78 13.70 29.16 38.88
C ALA A 78 12.74 30.12 39.63
N GLY A 79 11.76 29.59 40.38
CA GLY A 79 10.84 30.36 41.23
C GLY A 79 11.29 30.50 42.68
N LYS A 80 12.55 30.20 43.00
CA LYS A 80 13.18 30.48 44.29
C LYS A 80 14.47 31.27 44.06
N ILE A 81 14.32 32.59 44.00
CA ILE A 81 15.15 33.68 44.57
C ILE A 81 14.50 34.98 44.12
#